data_AF-A0AAJ4VHW6-F1
#
_entry.id   AF-A0AAJ4VHW6-F1
#
_cell.length_a   1.000
_cell.length_b   1.000
_cell.length_c   1.000
_cell.angle_alpha   90.00
_cell.angle_beta   90.00
_cell.angle_gamma   90.00
#
_symmetry.space_group_name_H-M   'P 1'
#
loop_
_entity.id
_entity.type
_entity.pdbx_description
1 polymer ?
#
loop_
_entity_poly.entity_id
_entity_poly.type
_entity_poly.pdbx_seq_one_letter_code
_entity_poly.pdbx_strand_id
1 'polypeptide(L)'
;MKKLKDLDSHEQSVQKLEFCLFHIDNLKKKEVLDMNDQIMINLLLNVFKSSMEYSIQYLRNHNNISKSEKPYILNKEDFKNMERYYELLKQRFGVDDKKGRDIFDVLFETSTYNQFNNMQNKEKHAQINTHTKTITKSIGYTVQKGITIENVDIIGNEDNIDNNILINDEKINYDQVEGYSYDEIVYFEYNNKEVFEFLYEVFELVNNFVVDIKEYVDSKE
;
A
#
# COMPACT_ATOMS: atom_id res chain seq x y z
N MET A 1 -15.56 -22.90 -12.07
CA MET A 1 -14.75 -21.92 -11.33
C MET A 1 -14.23 -22.62 -10.07
N LYS A 2 -12.91 -22.67 -9.85
CA LYS A 2 -12.33 -23.22 -8.61
C LYS A 2 -12.79 -22.36 -7.42
N LYS A 3 -13.01 -22.96 -6.25
CA LYS A 3 -13.26 -22.20 -5.00
C LYS A 3 -11.93 -21.97 -4.28
N LEU A 4 -11.86 -20.97 -3.39
CA LEU A 4 -10.63 -20.70 -2.61
C LEU A 4 -10.09 -21.93 -1.88
N LYS A 5 -10.97 -22.81 -1.36
CA LYS A 5 -10.58 -24.05 -0.68
C LYS A 5 -9.90 -25.09 -1.59
N ASP A 6 -10.07 -24.95 -2.91
CA ASP A 6 -9.54 -25.87 -3.91
C ASP A 6 -8.16 -25.40 -4.43
N LEU A 7 -7.67 -24.25 -3.93
CA LEU A 7 -6.42 -23.62 -4.34
C LEU A 7 -5.29 -23.97 -3.35
N ASP A 8 -4.09 -24.19 -3.87
CA ASP A 8 -2.90 -24.29 -3.01
C ASP A 8 -2.49 -22.92 -2.42
N SER A 9 -1.48 -22.92 -1.54
CA SER A 9 -1.04 -21.68 -0.88
C SER A 9 -0.52 -20.62 -1.87
N HIS A 10 0.16 -21.01 -2.95
CA HIS A 10 0.65 -20.06 -3.95
C HIS A 10 -0.50 -19.50 -4.78
N GLU A 11 -1.41 -20.35 -5.26
CA GLU A 11 -2.61 -19.93 -6.00
C GLU A 11 -3.45 -18.95 -5.15
N GLN A 12 -3.56 -19.17 -3.84
CA GLN A 12 -4.24 -18.24 -2.92
C GLN A 12 -3.51 -16.90 -2.76
N SER A 13 -2.17 -16.87 -2.75
CA SER A 13 -1.39 -15.63 -2.78
C SER A 13 -1.69 -14.81 -4.04
N VAL A 14 -1.72 -15.46 -5.20
CA VAL A 14 -2.01 -14.81 -6.49
C VAL A 14 -3.42 -14.23 -6.51
N GLN A 15 -4.43 -14.99 -6.08
CA GLN A 15 -5.81 -14.49 -6.00
C GLN A 15 -5.97 -13.28 -5.07
N LYS A 16 -5.22 -13.24 -3.95
CA LYS A 16 -5.18 -12.07 -3.06
C LYS A 16 -4.57 -10.84 -3.73
N LEU A 17 -3.53 -11.02 -4.54
CA LEU A 17 -2.91 -9.94 -5.30
C LEU A 17 -3.83 -9.39 -6.40
N GLU A 18 -4.51 -10.27 -7.14
CA GLU A 18 -5.52 -9.88 -8.12
C GLU A 18 -6.66 -9.09 -7.47
N PHE A 19 -7.12 -9.54 -6.30
CA PHE A 19 -8.09 -8.79 -5.48
C PHE A 19 -7.57 -7.41 -5.13
N CYS A 20 -6.32 -7.30 -4.65
CA CYS A 20 -5.73 -6.01 -4.30
C CYS A 20 -5.69 -5.06 -5.50
N LEU A 21 -5.15 -5.52 -6.63
CA LEU A 21 -5.00 -4.71 -7.83
C LEU A 21 -6.36 -4.23 -8.36
N PHE A 22 -7.36 -5.12 -8.40
CA PHE A 22 -8.72 -4.77 -8.79
C PHE A 22 -9.29 -3.63 -7.92
N HIS A 23 -9.08 -3.69 -6.61
CA HIS A 23 -9.59 -2.67 -5.69
C HIS A 23 -8.80 -1.36 -5.78
N ILE A 24 -7.48 -1.40 -5.93
CA ILE A 24 -6.66 -0.21 -6.16
C ILE A 24 -7.13 0.52 -7.43
N ASP A 25 -7.28 -0.20 -8.54
CA ASP A 25 -7.71 0.36 -9.82
C ASP A 25 -9.11 0.97 -9.76
N ASN A 26 -10.01 0.42 -8.93
CA ASN A 26 -11.36 0.95 -8.75
C ASN A 26 -11.39 2.17 -7.83
N LEU A 27 -10.61 2.14 -6.74
CA LEU A 27 -10.51 3.26 -5.81
C LEU A 27 -9.88 4.49 -6.48
N LYS A 28 -8.82 4.29 -7.28
CA LYS A 28 -8.14 5.36 -8.01
C LYS A 28 -9.01 6.10 -9.03
N LYS A 29 -10.10 5.47 -9.49
CA LYS A 29 -11.05 6.07 -10.46
C LYS A 29 -12.12 6.92 -9.77
N LYS A 30 -12.23 6.88 -8.44
CA LYS A 30 -13.21 7.68 -7.72
C LYS A 30 -12.75 9.13 -7.66
N GLU A 31 -13.69 10.04 -7.89
CA GLU A 31 -13.43 11.48 -7.75
C GLU A 31 -13.20 11.90 -6.30
N VAL A 32 -13.83 11.20 -5.34
CA VAL A 32 -13.73 11.47 -3.90
C VAL A 32 -13.71 10.16 -3.12
N LEU A 33 -12.83 10.05 -2.12
CA LEU A 33 -12.75 8.89 -1.23
C LEU A 33 -13.53 9.11 0.08
N ASP A 34 -14.43 8.18 0.39
CA ASP A 34 -15.20 8.17 1.63
C ASP A 34 -14.53 7.35 2.76
N MET A 35 -15.19 7.26 3.91
CA MET A 35 -14.68 6.50 5.07
C MET A 35 -14.53 4.99 4.78
N ASN A 36 -15.46 4.40 4.02
CA ASN A 36 -15.37 2.98 3.66
C ASN A 36 -14.19 2.73 2.71
N ASP A 37 -13.89 3.69 1.84
CA ASP A 37 -12.73 3.64 0.96
C ASP A 37 -11.42 3.68 1.76
N GLN A 38 -11.34 4.52 2.80
CA GLN A 38 -10.19 4.54 3.70
C GLN A 38 -10.01 3.24 4.49
N ILE A 39 -11.12 2.61 4.91
CA ILE A 39 -11.08 1.27 5.53
C ILE A 39 -10.61 0.23 4.52
N MET A 40 -11.10 0.29 3.27
CA MET A 40 -10.67 -0.61 2.20
C MET A 40 -9.17 -0.47 1.93
N ILE A 41 -8.62 0.75 1.88
CA ILE A 41 -7.18 1.00 1.72
C ILE A 41 -6.36 0.27 2.79
N ASN A 42 -6.76 0.36 4.06
CA ASN A 42 -6.08 -0.36 5.14
C ASN A 42 -6.26 -1.89 5.03
N LEU A 43 -7.44 -2.36 4.62
CA LEU A 43 -7.66 -3.77 4.34
C LEU A 43 -6.72 -4.30 3.25
N LEU A 44 -6.45 -3.52 2.20
CA LEU A 44 -5.52 -3.92 1.13
C LEU A 44 -4.10 -4.16 1.66
N LEU A 45 -3.62 -3.32 2.58
CA LEU A 45 -2.34 -3.55 3.26
C LEU A 45 -2.30 -4.90 4.00
N ASN A 46 -3.39 -5.26 4.68
CA ASN A 46 -3.51 -6.57 5.35
C ASN A 46 -3.55 -7.73 4.35
N VAL A 47 -4.23 -7.55 3.22
CA VAL A 47 -4.30 -8.58 2.17
C VAL A 47 -2.93 -8.79 1.51
N PHE A 48 -2.16 -7.72 1.28
CA PHE A 48 -0.76 -7.82 0.84
C PHE A 48 0.09 -8.63 1.80
N LYS A 49 -0.01 -8.36 3.11
CA LYS A 49 0.77 -9.08 4.12
C LYS A 49 0.41 -10.56 4.12
N SER A 50 -0.89 -10.84 4.05
CA SER A 50 -1.41 -12.21 3.97
C SER A 50 -0.93 -12.93 2.70
N SER A 51 -0.81 -12.24 1.56
CA SER A 51 -0.27 -12.85 0.33
C SER A 51 1.18 -13.31 0.50
N MET A 52 2.03 -12.50 1.16
CA MET A 52 3.40 -12.90 1.49
C MET A 52 3.43 -14.11 2.43
N GLU A 53 2.58 -14.14 3.45
CA GLU A 53 2.52 -15.25 4.42
C GLU A 53 2.14 -16.58 3.75
N TYR A 54 1.22 -16.55 2.80
CA TYR A 54 0.82 -17.73 2.03
C TYR A 54 1.95 -18.20 1.10
N SER A 55 2.70 -17.28 0.50
CA SER A 55 3.89 -17.62 -0.31
C SER A 55 4.99 -18.25 0.53
N ILE A 56 5.24 -17.71 1.73
CA ILE A 56 6.15 -18.33 2.69
C ILE A 56 5.66 -19.71 3.14
N GLN A 57 4.35 -19.89 3.34
CA GLN A 57 3.80 -21.20 3.68
C GLN A 57 4.01 -22.22 2.54
N TYR A 58 3.81 -21.80 1.29
CA TYR A 58 4.10 -22.60 0.10
C TYR A 58 5.57 -23.06 0.09
N LEU A 59 6.51 -22.12 0.22
CA LEU A 59 7.95 -22.40 0.30
C LEU A 59 8.29 -23.39 1.43
N ARG A 60 7.76 -23.15 2.64
CA ARG A 60 8.04 -23.99 3.81
C ARG A 60 7.52 -25.40 3.66
N ASN A 61 6.34 -25.56 3.07
CA ASN A 61 5.77 -26.87 2.79
C ASN A 61 6.63 -27.64 1.81
N HIS A 62 7.09 -27.00 0.72
CA HIS A 62 8.01 -27.61 -0.24
C HIS A 62 9.33 -28.04 0.42
N ASN A 63 9.93 -27.18 1.25
CA ASN A 63 11.17 -27.47 1.97
C ASN A 63 11.00 -28.35 3.23
N ASN A 64 9.80 -28.89 3.48
CA ASN A 64 9.49 -29.74 4.65
C ASN A 64 9.85 -29.11 6.01
N ILE A 65 9.69 -27.79 6.15
CA ILE A 65 10.00 -27.09 7.40
C ILE A 65 8.88 -27.31 8.43
N SER A 66 9.28 -27.62 9.68
CA SER A 66 8.34 -27.82 10.78
C SER A 66 7.42 -26.63 11.00
N LYS A 67 6.14 -26.90 11.29
CA LYS A 67 5.13 -25.90 11.65
C LYS A 67 5.46 -25.15 12.94
N SER A 68 6.32 -25.70 13.80
CA SER A 68 6.76 -25.05 15.05
C SER A 68 7.64 -23.82 14.79
N GLU A 69 8.26 -23.73 13.62
CA GLU A 69 9.06 -22.57 13.23
C GLU A 69 8.17 -21.37 12.91
N LYS A 70 8.67 -20.18 13.24
CA LYS A 70 7.94 -18.91 13.08
C LYS A 70 7.74 -18.59 11.58
N PRO A 71 6.49 -18.36 11.11
CA PRO A 71 6.19 -18.16 9.69
C PRO A 71 6.50 -16.75 9.15
N TYR A 72 6.85 -15.79 10.01
CA TYR A 72 7.00 -14.40 9.57
C TYR A 72 8.37 -14.13 8.96
N ILE A 73 8.38 -13.32 7.90
CA ILE A 73 9.59 -12.78 7.26
C ILE A 73 10.35 -11.93 8.29
N LEU A 74 11.62 -12.26 8.46
CA LEU A 74 12.54 -11.54 9.34
C LEU A 74 12.84 -10.16 8.76
N ASN A 75 12.79 -9.10 9.59
CA ASN A 75 13.28 -7.80 9.15
C ASN A 75 14.82 -7.83 9.15
N LYS A 76 15.43 -7.62 7.98
CA LYS A 76 16.89 -7.64 7.80
C LYS A 76 17.59 -6.55 8.61
N GLU A 77 16.94 -5.41 8.85
CA GLU A 77 17.49 -4.30 9.64
C GLU A 77 17.69 -4.65 11.13
N ASP A 78 17.01 -5.67 11.65
CA ASP A 78 17.16 -6.12 13.04
C ASP A 78 18.51 -6.84 13.28
N PHE A 79 19.28 -7.12 12.21
CA PHE A 79 20.46 -7.96 12.26
C PHE A 79 21.75 -7.15 12.06
N LYS A 80 22.62 -7.18 13.07
CA LYS A 80 24.00 -6.65 12.95
C LYS A 80 24.93 -7.56 12.14
N ASN A 81 24.63 -8.87 12.11
CA ASN A 81 25.40 -9.87 11.38
C ASN A 81 24.50 -10.52 10.32
N MET A 82 24.86 -10.35 9.06
CA MET A 82 24.15 -10.92 7.91
C MET A 82 24.21 -12.45 7.84
N GLU A 83 25.27 -13.08 8.35
CA GLU A 83 25.33 -14.54 8.42
C GLU A 83 24.22 -15.09 9.31
N ARG A 84 23.98 -14.45 10.47
CA ARG A 84 22.90 -14.83 11.39
C ARG A 84 21.52 -14.67 10.74
N TYR A 85 21.35 -13.66 9.90
CA TYR A 85 20.12 -13.50 9.12
C TYR A 85 19.91 -14.70 8.17
N TYR A 86 20.93 -15.07 7.39
CA TYR A 86 20.84 -16.21 6.47
C TYR A 86 20.71 -17.56 7.18
N GLU A 87 21.35 -17.75 8.33
CA GLU A 87 21.15 -18.96 9.17
C GLU A 87 19.69 -19.11 9.58
N LEU A 88 19.03 -18.01 9.94
CA LEU A 88 17.62 -18.04 10.29
C LEU A 88 16.71 -18.22 9.07
N LEU A 89 17.07 -17.69 7.90
CA LEU A 89 16.34 -18.02 6.66
C LEU A 89 16.42 -19.52 6.36
N LYS A 90 17.62 -20.11 6.51
CA LYS A 90 17.80 -21.56 6.38
C LYS A 90 16.94 -22.33 7.37
N GLN A 91 16.96 -21.95 8.65
CA GLN A 91 16.19 -22.63 9.68
C GLN A 91 14.67 -22.53 9.45
N ARG A 92 14.16 -21.32 9.15
CA ARG A 92 12.72 -21.04 9.11
C ARG A 92 12.06 -21.37 7.79
N PHE A 93 12.82 -21.29 6.70
CA PHE A 93 12.29 -21.39 5.34
C PHE A 93 13.00 -22.43 4.48
N GLY A 94 14.09 -23.06 4.96
CA GLY A 94 14.86 -24.02 4.16
C GLY A 94 15.67 -23.38 3.02
N VAL A 95 15.99 -22.10 3.16
CA VAL A 95 16.74 -21.34 2.15
C VAL A 95 18.21 -21.31 2.52
N ASP A 96 19.06 -22.04 1.78
CA ASP A 96 20.49 -22.11 2.04
C ASP A 96 21.40 -21.79 0.85
N ASP A 97 20.83 -21.63 -0.34
CA ASP A 97 21.53 -21.19 -1.54
C ASP A 97 21.39 -19.68 -1.81
N LYS A 98 22.19 -19.17 -2.75
CA LYS A 98 22.20 -17.75 -3.10
C LYS A 98 20.88 -17.29 -3.72
N LYS A 99 20.32 -18.06 -4.67
CA LYS A 99 19.11 -17.68 -5.40
C LYS A 99 17.96 -17.45 -4.42
N GLY A 100 17.78 -18.33 -3.45
CA GLY A 100 16.75 -18.17 -2.43
C GLY A 100 17.00 -16.97 -1.51
N ARG A 101 18.27 -16.68 -1.13
CA ARG A 101 18.60 -15.51 -0.29
C ARG A 101 18.35 -14.19 -1.01
N ASP A 102 18.69 -14.11 -2.29
CA ASP A 102 18.53 -12.91 -3.11
C ASP A 102 17.06 -12.45 -3.12
N ILE A 103 16.09 -13.38 -3.15
CA ILE A 103 14.64 -13.07 -3.08
C ILE A 103 14.27 -12.31 -1.80
N PHE A 104 14.82 -12.71 -0.66
CA PHE A 104 14.57 -12.02 0.61
C PHE A 104 15.34 -10.70 0.68
N ASP A 105 16.53 -10.64 0.09
CA ASP A 105 17.34 -9.41 0.08
C ASP A 105 16.66 -8.28 -0.72
N VAL A 106 16.03 -8.61 -1.85
CA VAL A 106 15.28 -7.64 -2.69
C VAL A 106 14.19 -6.92 -1.90
N LEU A 107 13.55 -7.59 -0.93
CA LEU A 107 12.55 -6.94 -0.08
C LEU A 107 13.08 -5.71 0.67
N PHE A 108 14.39 -5.66 0.94
CA PHE A 108 15.03 -4.61 1.74
C PHE A 108 15.90 -3.66 0.91
N GLU A 109 15.82 -3.70 -0.42
CA GLU A 109 16.56 -2.76 -1.29
C GLU A 109 16.02 -1.33 -1.18
N THR A 110 14.74 -1.18 -0.84
CA THR A 110 14.08 0.10 -0.62
C THR A 110 13.44 0.15 0.77
N SER A 111 13.02 1.35 1.18
CA SER A 111 12.29 1.52 2.45
C SER A 111 10.84 1.03 2.40
N THR A 112 10.31 0.70 1.21
CA THR A 112 8.88 0.38 1.00
C THR A 112 8.45 -0.81 1.86
N TYR A 113 9.20 -1.90 1.90
CA TYR A 113 8.86 -3.06 2.75
C TYR A 113 8.81 -2.70 4.24
N ASN A 114 9.79 -1.93 4.72
CA ASN A 114 9.86 -1.56 6.12
C ASN A 114 8.74 -0.61 6.52
N GLN A 115 8.41 0.37 5.66
CA GLN A 115 7.25 1.24 5.84
C GLN A 115 5.95 0.42 5.89
N PHE A 116 5.74 -0.44 4.89
CA PHE A 116 4.59 -1.34 4.81
C PHE A 116 4.44 -2.23 6.05
N ASN A 117 5.51 -2.91 6.44
CA ASN A 117 5.49 -3.81 7.59
C ASN A 117 5.25 -3.07 8.92
N ASN A 118 5.76 -1.84 9.04
CA ASN A 118 5.52 -1.01 10.22
C ASN A 118 4.07 -0.47 10.27
N MET A 119 3.50 -0.05 9.15
CA MET A 119 2.10 0.38 9.06
C MET A 119 1.15 -0.74 9.48
N GLN A 120 1.40 -1.96 9.01
CA GLN A 120 0.66 -3.16 9.39
C GLN A 120 0.79 -3.48 10.89
N ASN A 121 2.00 -3.40 11.44
CA ASN A 121 2.20 -3.61 12.87
C ASN A 121 1.52 -2.53 13.73
N LYS A 122 1.51 -1.26 13.29
CA LYS A 122 0.79 -0.18 13.97
C LYS A 122 -0.72 -0.40 13.96
N GLU A 123 -1.29 -0.76 12.81
CA GLU A 123 -2.72 -1.05 12.69
C GLU A 123 -3.16 -2.16 13.65
N LYS A 124 -2.35 -3.21 13.79
CA LYS A 124 -2.60 -4.33 14.70
C LYS A 124 -2.58 -3.94 16.20
N HIS A 125 -1.81 -2.93 16.58
CA HIS A 125 -1.46 -2.66 17.99
C HIS A 125 -1.86 -1.28 18.51
N ALA A 126 -2.26 -0.35 17.64
CA ALA A 126 -2.57 1.03 18.00
C ALA A 126 -3.86 1.52 17.33
N GLN A 127 -3.75 2.09 16.12
CA GLN A 127 -4.85 2.68 15.38
C GLN A 127 -4.68 2.41 13.89
N ILE A 128 -5.79 2.46 13.16
CA ILE A 128 -5.80 2.41 11.70
C ILE A 128 -4.89 3.50 11.12
N ASN A 129 -4.24 3.23 9.99
CA ASN A 129 -3.46 4.28 9.33
C ASN A 129 -4.44 5.33 8.80
N THR A 130 -4.30 6.54 9.34
CA THR A 130 -5.06 7.73 8.95
C THR A 130 -4.42 8.38 7.73
N HIS A 131 -5.21 9.21 7.07
CA HIS A 131 -4.83 9.85 5.83
C HIS A 131 -5.03 11.35 5.91
N THR A 132 -4.14 12.11 5.28
CA THR A 132 -4.32 13.52 5.04
C THR A 132 -4.77 13.76 3.61
N LYS A 133 -5.77 14.62 3.45
CA LYS A 133 -6.29 15.01 2.14
C LYS A 133 -5.70 16.35 1.74
N THR A 134 -5.01 16.38 0.61
CA THR A 134 -4.67 17.61 -0.10
C THR A 134 -5.76 17.85 -1.14
N ILE A 135 -6.38 19.02 -1.09
CA ILE A 135 -7.46 19.41 -1.96
C ILE A 135 -6.97 20.53 -2.88
N THR A 136 -7.27 20.40 -4.17
CA THR A 136 -7.08 21.47 -5.15
C THR A 136 -8.44 21.90 -5.68
N LYS A 137 -8.77 23.19 -5.53
CA LYS A 137 -9.96 23.82 -6.11
C LYS A 137 -9.53 24.77 -7.21
N SER A 138 -9.90 24.48 -8.44
CA SER A 138 -9.59 25.34 -9.59
C SER A 138 -10.77 26.22 -9.93
N ILE A 139 -10.51 27.49 -10.20
CA ILE A 139 -11.48 28.51 -10.59
C ILE A 139 -11.09 28.97 -11.99
N GLY A 140 -11.93 28.68 -12.99
CA GLY A 140 -11.77 29.23 -14.34
C GLY A 140 -12.07 30.73 -14.35
N TYR A 141 -13.28 31.12 -13.94
CA TYR A 141 -13.71 32.51 -13.89
C TYR A 141 -14.83 32.74 -12.87
N THR A 142 -14.78 33.86 -12.13
CA THR A 142 -15.89 34.36 -11.33
C THR A 142 -15.75 35.85 -11.01
N VAL A 143 -16.89 36.54 -10.87
CA VAL A 143 -16.95 37.90 -10.32
C VAL A 143 -17.87 37.90 -9.12
N GLN A 144 -17.29 38.07 -7.93
CA GLN A 144 -18.02 38.08 -6.68
C GLN A 144 -17.62 39.28 -5.84
N LYS A 145 -18.63 40.05 -5.39
CA LYS A 145 -18.45 41.22 -4.53
C LYS A 145 -17.49 42.26 -5.09
N GLY A 146 -17.48 42.42 -6.42
CA GLY A 146 -16.60 43.36 -7.12
C GLY A 146 -15.16 42.89 -7.29
N ILE A 147 -14.80 41.67 -6.86
CA ILE A 147 -13.51 41.05 -7.15
C ILE A 147 -13.69 40.05 -8.29
N THR A 148 -12.79 40.15 -9.27
CA THR A 148 -12.68 39.20 -10.38
C THR A 148 -11.58 38.20 -10.05
N ILE A 149 -11.88 36.90 -10.15
CA ILE A 149 -10.93 35.81 -9.98
C ILE A 149 -10.96 34.98 -11.25
N GLU A 150 -9.78 34.78 -11.87
CA GLU A 150 -9.66 34.06 -13.13
C GLU A 150 -8.44 33.15 -13.09
N ASN A 151 -8.63 31.89 -13.51
CA ASN A 151 -7.59 30.88 -13.67
C ASN A 151 -6.70 30.72 -12.42
N VAL A 152 -7.34 30.45 -11.28
CA VAL A 152 -6.66 30.29 -9.98
C VAL A 152 -6.85 28.87 -9.46
N ASP A 153 -5.76 28.27 -9.00
CA ASP A 153 -5.77 27.05 -8.21
C ASP A 153 -5.57 27.38 -6.73
N ILE A 154 -6.49 26.89 -5.90
CA ILE A 154 -6.44 27.00 -4.44
C ILE A 154 -6.06 25.63 -3.91
N ILE A 155 -4.89 25.51 -3.28
CA ILE A 155 -4.39 24.26 -2.73
C ILE A 155 -4.37 24.38 -1.20
N GLY A 156 -4.85 23.35 -0.51
CA GLY A 156 -4.96 23.32 0.94
C GLY A 156 -5.27 21.92 1.45
N ASN A 157 -5.44 21.79 2.76
CA ASN A 157 -5.88 20.53 3.37
C ASN A 157 -7.39 20.56 3.64
N GLU A 158 -7.98 19.40 3.93
CA GLU A 158 -9.42 19.31 4.26
C GLU A 158 -9.87 20.23 5.40
N ASP A 159 -8.99 20.52 6.34
CA ASP A 159 -9.28 21.37 7.50
C ASP A 159 -9.37 22.86 7.16
N ASN A 160 -8.72 23.33 6.08
CA ASN A 160 -8.56 24.76 5.82
C ASN A 160 -8.88 25.25 4.42
N ILE A 161 -9.09 24.36 3.44
CA ILE A 161 -9.24 24.74 2.02
C ILE A 161 -10.31 25.83 1.80
N ASP A 162 -11.44 25.74 2.51
CA ASP A 162 -12.56 26.69 2.40
C ASP A 162 -12.31 28.05 3.06
N ASN A 163 -11.23 28.15 3.84
CA ASN A 163 -10.81 29.37 4.51
C ASN A 163 -9.59 30.00 3.81
N ASN A 164 -9.00 29.35 2.82
CA ASN A 164 -7.79 29.83 2.15
C ASN A 164 -8.07 31.05 1.25
N ILE A 165 -9.30 31.26 0.80
CA ILE A 165 -9.71 32.50 0.12
C ILE A 165 -11.04 33.03 0.68
N LEU A 166 -10.97 34.21 1.29
CA LEU A 166 -12.12 35.01 1.71
C LEU A 166 -12.16 36.30 0.90
N ILE A 167 -13.34 36.63 0.36
CA ILE A 167 -13.59 37.90 -0.33
C ILE A 167 -14.45 38.76 0.59
N ASN A 168 -13.86 39.83 1.12
CA ASN A 168 -14.47 40.71 2.12
C ASN A 168 -15.03 39.90 3.31
N ASP A 169 -14.19 39.04 3.90
CA ASP A 169 -14.50 38.20 5.06
C ASP A 169 -15.61 37.15 4.87
N GLU A 170 -16.12 36.94 3.65
CA GLU A 170 -17.02 35.82 3.36
C GLU A 170 -16.50 34.91 2.23
N LYS A 171 -16.86 33.63 2.33
CA LYS A 171 -16.40 32.56 1.43
C LYS A 171 -16.83 32.80 -0.02
N ILE A 172 -16.05 32.25 -0.95
CA ILE A 172 -16.43 32.18 -2.37
C ILE A 172 -17.64 31.25 -2.51
N ASN A 173 -18.64 31.68 -3.28
CA ASN A 173 -19.73 30.80 -3.70
C ASN A 173 -19.33 30.02 -4.95
N TYR A 174 -18.96 28.75 -4.78
CA TYR A 174 -18.52 27.89 -5.87
C TYR A 174 -19.62 27.55 -6.88
N ASP A 175 -20.91 27.67 -6.54
CA ASP A 175 -22.03 27.44 -7.47
C ASP A 175 -22.08 28.47 -8.61
N GLN A 176 -21.39 29.60 -8.45
CA GLN A 176 -21.34 30.71 -9.41
C GLN A 176 -20.01 30.76 -10.17
N VAL A 177 -19.12 29.79 -9.95
CA VAL A 177 -17.81 29.74 -10.60
C VAL A 177 -17.92 28.98 -11.92
N GLU A 178 -17.57 29.64 -13.01
CA GLU A 178 -17.41 28.99 -14.31
C GLU A 178 -16.08 28.23 -14.35
N GLY A 179 -16.11 27.00 -14.85
CA GLY A 179 -14.92 26.14 -14.93
C GLY A 179 -14.39 25.70 -13.57
N TYR A 180 -15.28 25.56 -12.56
CA TYR A 180 -14.88 24.99 -11.27
C TYR A 180 -14.49 23.51 -11.41
N SER A 181 -13.35 23.14 -10.83
CA SER A 181 -13.01 21.73 -10.60
C SER A 181 -12.48 21.50 -9.19
N TYR A 182 -12.60 20.27 -8.74
CA TYR A 182 -12.16 19.79 -7.45
C TYR A 182 -11.35 18.51 -7.64
N ASP A 183 -10.15 18.48 -7.06
CA ASP A 183 -9.27 17.31 -7.06
C ASP A 183 -8.80 17.00 -5.63
N GLU A 184 -8.72 15.72 -5.28
CA GLU A 184 -8.31 15.23 -3.97
C GLU A 184 -7.16 14.23 -4.12
N ILE A 185 -6.02 14.56 -3.50
CA ILE A 185 -4.88 13.65 -3.38
C ILE A 185 -4.75 13.23 -1.92
N VAL A 186 -4.73 11.92 -1.69
CA VAL A 186 -4.71 11.34 -0.35
C VAL A 186 -3.32 10.82 -0.03
N TYR A 187 -2.82 11.18 1.15
CA TYR A 187 -1.51 10.78 1.65
C TYR A 187 -1.67 9.98 2.93
N PHE A 188 -0.82 8.97 3.14
CA PHE A 188 -0.72 8.30 4.44
C PHE A 188 -0.04 9.25 5.44
N GLU A 189 -0.66 9.50 6.59
CA GLU A 189 -0.02 10.32 7.65
C GLU A 189 1.27 9.68 8.17
N TYR A 190 1.36 8.35 8.13
CA TYR A 190 2.48 7.60 8.66
C TYR A 190 3.82 7.88 7.95
N ASN A 191 3.83 7.90 6.62
CA ASN A 191 5.04 8.06 5.81
C ASN A 191 4.97 9.24 4.82
N ASN A 192 3.87 9.97 4.79
CA ASN A 192 3.62 11.09 3.89
C ASN A 192 3.78 10.72 2.40
N LYS A 193 3.46 9.48 2.04
CA LYS A 193 3.38 9.04 0.64
C LYS A 193 1.96 9.14 0.12
N GLU A 194 1.82 9.47 -1.17
CA GLU A 194 0.53 9.37 -1.86
C GLU A 194 0.04 7.92 -1.79
N VAL A 195 -1.22 7.75 -1.43
CA VAL A 195 -1.78 6.45 -1.07
C VAL A 195 -1.70 5.47 -2.22
N PHE A 196 -2.13 5.85 -3.43
CA PHE A 196 -2.21 4.92 -4.55
C PHE A 196 -0.82 4.56 -5.10
N GLU A 197 0.08 5.53 -5.22
CA GLU A 197 1.48 5.31 -5.57
C GLU A 197 2.11 4.30 -4.60
N PHE A 198 1.95 4.51 -3.28
CA PHE A 198 2.48 3.57 -2.29
C PHE A 198 1.84 2.18 -2.37
N LEU A 199 0.53 2.09 -2.59
CA LEU A 199 -0.15 0.80 -2.75
C LEU A 199 0.34 0.04 -3.99
N TYR A 200 0.64 0.73 -5.10
CA TYR A 200 1.24 0.10 -6.27
C TYR A 200 2.68 -0.35 -6.02
N GLU A 201 3.51 0.46 -5.35
CA GLU A 201 4.87 0.03 -4.96
C GLU A 201 4.82 -1.24 -4.10
N VAL A 202 3.90 -1.30 -3.13
CA VAL A 202 3.71 -2.48 -2.28
C VAL A 202 3.20 -3.66 -3.09
N PHE A 203 2.26 -3.45 -4.02
CA PHE A 203 1.79 -4.48 -4.93
C PHE A 203 2.94 -5.08 -5.73
N GLU A 204 3.76 -4.27 -6.39
CA GLU A 204 4.88 -4.74 -7.21
C GLU A 204 5.88 -5.53 -6.38
N LEU A 205 6.26 -4.99 -5.22
CA LEU A 205 7.16 -5.65 -4.28
C LEU A 205 6.64 -7.04 -3.85
N VAL A 206 5.36 -7.12 -3.44
CA VAL A 206 4.76 -8.38 -2.97
C VAL A 206 4.54 -9.34 -4.12
N ASN A 207 4.13 -8.84 -5.29
CA ASN A 207 3.94 -9.66 -6.48
C ASN A 207 5.26 -10.31 -6.93
N ASN A 208 6.33 -9.52 -7.04
CA ASN A 208 7.65 -10.03 -7.39
C ASN A 208 8.11 -11.07 -6.38
N PHE A 209 7.96 -10.80 -5.08
CA PHE A 209 8.26 -11.78 -4.04
C PHE A 209 7.46 -13.08 -4.20
N VAL A 210 6.15 -13.02 -4.50
CA VAL A 210 5.32 -14.22 -4.70
C VAL A 210 5.74 -15.01 -5.94
N VAL A 211 6.06 -14.33 -7.04
CA VAL A 211 6.53 -14.93 -8.30
C VAL A 211 7.90 -15.58 -8.09
N ASP A 212 8.85 -14.85 -7.52
CA ASP A 212 10.21 -15.33 -7.30
C ASP A 212 10.25 -16.57 -6.40
N ILE A 213 9.41 -16.61 -5.35
CA ILE A 213 9.27 -17.81 -4.51
C ILE A 213 8.78 -19.01 -5.32
N LYS A 214 7.80 -18.81 -6.21
CA LYS A 214 7.29 -19.88 -7.07
C LYS A 214 8.36 -20.38 -8.03
N GLU A 215 9.05 -19.48 -8.71
CA GLU A 215 10.14 -19.82 -9.63
C GLU A 215 11.31 -20.50 -8.94
N TYR A 216 11.59 -20.11 -7.69
CA TYR A 216 12.62 -20.77 -6.88
C TYR A 216 12.23 -22.19 -6.52
N VAL A 217 10.99 -22.42 -6.07
CA VAL A 217 10.45 -23.75 -5.77
C VAL A 217 10.45 -24.62 -7.02
N ASP A 218 9.96 -24.12 -8.15
CA ASP A 218 9.86 -24.87 -9.41
C ASP A 218 11.23 -25.23 -9.98
N SER A 219 12.25 -24.40 -9.74
CA SER A 219 13.62 -24.71 -10.17
C SER A 219 14.32 -25.80 -9.35
N LYS A 220 13.68 -26.28 -8.28
CA LYS A 220 14.17 -27.38 -7.43
C LYS A 220 13.47 -28.72 -7.68
N GLU A 221 12.42 -28.73 -8.51
CA GLU A 221 11.76 -29.94 -9.02
C GLU A 221 12.54 -30.55 -10.21
#